data_AF-A0A7D4Q256-F1
#
_entry.id   AF-A0A7D4Q256-F1
#
_cell.length_a   1.000
_cell.length_b   1.000
_cell.length_c   1.000
_cell.angle_alpha   90.00
_cell.angle_beta   90.00
_cell.angle_gamma   90.00
#
_symmetry.space_group_name_H-M   'P 1'
#
loop_
_entity.id
_entity.type
_entity.pdbx_description
1 polymer ?
#
loop_
_entity_poly.entity_id
_entity_poly.type
_entity_poly.pdbx_seq_one_letter_code
_entity_poly.pdbx_strand_id
1 'polypeptide(L)'
;MKKTCLAIIAVFYACTFVNGDDYNNGGGVIYGSILGDMYFAPIASTGGANRVLSDADIANRVALKISSNGVVYAKELNIQTSIFPDYVFKKDYRLMSLPELRAYIDKNKHLPEIPSAHEAEENGVNLGEMNKLLLKKVEELTLYLIEKDKEVNDQKKINQKLIDRLDALEQKVNTATTQPILKH
;
A
#
# COMPACT_ATOMS: atom_id res chain seq x y z
N MET A 1 38.90 8.64 -30.22
CA MET A 1 39.02 9.92 -29.49
C MET A 1 38.32 9.79 -28.14
N LYS A 2 39.07 9.75 -27.04
CA LYS A 2 38.49 9.81 -25.68
C LYS A 2 38.00 11.24 -25.47
N LYS A 3 36.68 11.45 -25.38
CA LYS A 3 36.12 12.75 -25.01
C LYS A 3 36.35 12.92 -23.51
N THR A 4 37.38 13.67 -23.14
CA THR A 4 37.54 14.22 -21.80
C THR A 4 36.44 15.24 -21.58
N CYS A 5 35.34 14.79 -20.98
CA CYS A 5 34.36 15.71 -20.43
C CYS A 5 34.98 16.30 -19.16
N LEU A 6 35.25 17.61 -19.17
CA LEU A 6 35.55 18.36 -17.95
C LEU A 6 34.23 18.49 -17.18
N ALA A 7 33.80 17.40 -16.55
CA ALA A 7 32.78 17.51 -15.52
C ALA A 7 33.43 18.31 -14.39
N ILE A 8 32.91 19.50 -14.11
CA ILE A 8 33.12 20.13 -12.81
C ILE A 8 32.45 19.15 -11.83
N ILE A 9 33.20 18.14 -11.39
CA ILE A 9 32.82 17.33 -10.25
C ILE A 9 32.91 18.32 -9.10
N ALA A 10 31.77 18.90 -8.73
CA ALA A 10 31.64 19.53 -7.44
C ALA A 10 31.76 18.41 -6.41
N VAL A 11 33.00 17.97 -6.14
CA VAL A 11 33.31 17.18 -4.96
C VAL A 11 33.09 18.15 -3.81
N PHE A 12 31.88 18.17 -3.27
CA PHE A 12 31.66 18.78 -1.96
C PHE A 12 32.41 17.90 -0.96
N TYR A 13 33.69 18.20 -0.74
CA TYR A 13 34.46 17.71 0.39
C TYR A 13 33.97 18.44 1.65
N ALA A 14 32.74 18.16 2.04
CA ALA A 14 32.25 18.50 3.35
C ALA A 14 32.48 17.26 4.21
N CYS A 15 33.68 17.13 4.78
CA CYS A 15 33.83 16.29 5.98
C CYS A 15 33.10 17.03 7.10
N THR A 16 31.78 16.91 7.14
CA THR A 16 31.00 17.40 8.26
C THR A 16 31.09 16.33 9.33
N PHE A 17 31.81 16.62 10.42
CA PHE A 17 31.62 15.91 11.68
C PHE A 17 30.19 16.22 12.15
N VAL A 18 29.23 15.39 11.73
CA VAL A 18 27.87 15.47 12.25
C VAL A 18 27.92 14.77 13.61
N ASN A 19 27.69 15.53 14.69
CA ASN A 19 27.58 15.04 16.08
C ASN A 19 28.84 14.49 16.77
N GLY A 20 30.02 14.53 16.15
CA GLY A 20 31.29 14.15 16.82
C GLY A 20 31.35 12.70 17.30
N ASP A 21 30.56 11.80 16.70
CA ASP A 21 30.36 10.42 17.12
C ASP A 21 31.19 9.39 16.34
N ASP A 22 32.13 9.85 15.50
CA ASP A 22 32.97 9.05 14.58
C ASP A 22 32.22 8.13 13.58
N TYR A 23 30.90 7.98 13.71
CA TYR A 23 30.05 7.15 12.86
C TYR A 23 29.60 7.86 11.58
N ASN A 24 29.47 9.19 11.61
CA ASN A 24 28.95 9.98 10.48
C ASN A 24 30.03 10.62 9.60
N ASN A 25 31.20 10.00 9.45
CA ASN A 25 32.34 10.52 8.68
C ASN A 25 32.32 10.13 7.17
N GLY A 26 31.14 9.91 6.61
CA GLY A 26 30.96 9.51 5.21
C GLY A 26 31.05 10.67 4.22
N GLY A 27 31.45 10.36 2.98
CA GLY A 27 31.32 11.25 1.82
C GLY A 27 30.21 10.77 0.88
N GLY A 28 30.03 11.47 -0.23
CA GLY A 28 29.13 11.04 -1.29
C GLY A 28 29.57 11.57 -2.64
N VAL A 29 29.31 10.81 -3.69
CA VAL A 29 29.44 11.27 -5.07
C VAL A 29 28.06 11.47 -5.65
N ILE A 30 27.80 12.66 -6.16
CA ILE A 30 26.61 12.97 -6.96
C ILE A 30 27.10 13.23 -8.38
N TYR A 31 26.58 12.48 -9.35
CA TYR A 31 26.99 12.61 -10.74
C TYR A 31 25.83 12.43 -11.70
N GLY A 32 25.96 13.04 -12.89
CA GLY A 32 25.00 12.93 -13.97
C GLY A 32 25.50 12.02 -15.09
N SER A 33 24.59 11.37 -15.83
CA SER A 33 24.92 10.72 -17.11
C SER A 33 24.74 11.68 -18.29
N ILE A 34 25.30 11.30 -19.44
CA ILE A 34 25.07 12.00 -20.71
C ILE A 34 23.60 11.96 -21.17
N LEU A 35 22.77 11.11 -20.55
CA LEU A 35 21.34 10.99 -20.82
C LEU A 35 20.49 11.80 -19.84
N GLY A 36 21.12 12.54 -18.91
CA GLY A 36 20.44 13.41 -17.95
C GLY A 36 19.99 12.71 -16.66
N ASP A 37 20.36 11.44 -16.45
CA ASP A 37 20.08 10.76 -15.17
C ASP A 37 21.01 11.31 -14.08
N MET A 38 20.51 11.43 -12.85
CA MET A 38 21.29 11.78 -11.65
C MET A 38 21.45 10.57 -10.73
N TYR A 39 22.63 10.41 -10.17
CA TYR A 39 22.99 9.30 -9.28
C TYR A 39 23.56 9.83 -7.97
N PHE A 40 23.17 9.19 -6.87
CA PHE A 40 23.68 9.47 -5.53
C PHE A 40 24.35 8.20 -5.00
N ALA A 41 25.67 8.27 -4.82
CA ALA A 41 26.49 7.17 -4.36
C ALA A 41 27.15 7.54 -3.02
N PRO A 42 26.60 7.09 -1.87
CA PRO A 42 27.24 7.28 -0.58
C PRO A 42 28.58 6.52 -0.52
N ILE A 43 29.60 7.18 0.03
CA ILE A 43 30.94 6.63 0.22
C ILE A 43 31.24 6.59 1.72
N ALA A 44 31.11 5.41 2.32
CA ALA A 44 31.54 5.20 3.70
C ALA A 44 33.05 5.45 3.83
N SER A 45 33.45 6.29 4.80
CA SER A 45 34.83 6.62 5.11
C SER A 45 34.99 6.69 6.64
N THR A 46 36.14 6.25 7.15
CA THR A 46 36.47 6.28 8.58
C THR A 46 37.52 7.35 8.90
N GLY A 47 37.69 8.35 8.03
CA GLY A 47 38.51 9.54 8.27
C GLY A 47 39.97 9.24 8.63
N GLY A 48 40.80 8.91 7.64
CA GLY A 48 42.23 8.69 7.90
C GLY A 48 43.17 8.67 6.69
N ALA A 49 42.64 8.58 5.46
CA ALA A 49 43.46 8.59 4.25
C ALA A 49 42.70 9.11 3.03
N ASN A 50 43.44 9.73 2.10
CA ASN A 50 42.93 10.03 0.76
C ASN A 50 42.61 8.72 0.04
N ARG A 51 41.40 8.60 -0.51
CA ARG A 51 40.95 7.46 -1.30
C ARG A 51 40.75 7.89 -2.75
N VAL A 52 41.33 7.14 -3.67
CA VAL A 52 41.02 7.24 -5.11
C VAL A 52 40.02 6.12 -5.41
N LEU A 53 38.86 6.48 -5.96
CA LEU A 53 37.81 5.53 -6.34
C LEU A 53 37.75 5.42 -7.86
N SER A 54 37.57 4.20 -8.37
CA SER A 54 37.28 3.99 -9.78
C SER A 54 35.80 4.26 -10.09
N ASP A 55 35.47 4.45 -11.37
CA ASP A 55 34.07 4.57 -11.82
C ASP A 55 33.24 3.36 -11.40
N ALA A 56 33.82 2.16 -11.43
CA ALA A 56 33.15 0.92 -11.00
C ALA A 56 32.88 0.92 -9.49
N ASP A 57 33.80 1.44 -8.68
CA ASP A 57 33.60 1.56 -7.23
C ASP A 57 32.42 2.48 -6.90
N ILE A 58 32.25 3.56 -7.65
CA ILE A 58 31.18 4.53 -7.47
C ILE A 58 29.86 3.96 -7.98
N ALA A 59 29.85 3.38 -9.19
CA ALA A 59 28.65 2.82 -9.82
C ALA A 59 28.02 1.71 -8.97
N ASN A 60 28.83 0.86 -8.34
CA ASN A 60 28.35 -0.21 -7.46
C ASN A 60 27.80 0.27 -6.11
N ARG A 61 27.89 1.57 -5.82
CA ARG A 61 27.43 2.20 -4.57
C ARG A 61 26.24 3.14 -4.79
N VAL A 62 25.69 3.24 -6.00
CA VAL A 62 24.49 4.03 -6.26
C VAL A 62 23.35 3.54 -5.37
N ALA A 63 22.90 4.40 -4.47
CA ALA A 63 21.80 4.11 -3.55
C ALA A 63 20.47 4.74 -4.00
N LEU A 64 20.55 5.85 -4.75
CA LEU A 64 19.41 6.57 -5.30
C LEU A 64 19.74 7.03 -6.71
N LYS A 65 18.81 6.84 -7.64
CA LYS A 65 18.89 7.35 -9.02
C LYS A 65 17.62 8.14 -9.34
N ILE A 66 17.78 9.31 -9.95
CA ILE A 66 16.68 10.06 -10.58
C ILE A 66 16.93 9.98 -12.08
N SER A 67 16.05 9.31 -12.82
CA SER A 67 16.15 9.27 -14.28
C SER A 67 15.75 10.61 -14.90
N SER A 68 16.23 10.89 -16.11
CA SER A 68 15.92 12.14 -16.83
C SER A 68 14.44 12.35 -17.14
N ASN A 69 13.63 11.30 -17.07
CA ASN A 69 12.18 11.34 -17.19
C ASN A 69 11.44 11.52 -15.84
N GLY A 70 12.16 11.79 -14.74
CA GLY A 70 11.59 12.03 -13.42
C GLY A 70 11.32 10.78 -12.58
N VAL A 71 11.64 9.57 -13.08
CA VAL A 71 11.47 8.34 -12.28
C VAL A 71 12.58 8.21 -11.24
N VAL A 72 12.20 8.02 -9.98
CA VAL A 72 13.11 7.80 -8.86
C VAL A 72 13.25 6.32 -8.56
N TYR A 73 14.49 5.83 -8.52
CA TYR A 73 14.83 4.46 -8.14
C TYR A 73 15.55 4.49 -6.80
N ALA A 74 14.94 3.82 -5.83
CA ALA A 74 15.50 3.60 -4.50
C ALA A 74 15.22 2.15 -4.10
N LYS A 75 16.05 1.58 -3.23
CA LYS A 75 15.82 0.25 -2.67
C LYS A 75 14.68 0.25 -1.65
N GLU A 76 14.58 1.31 -0.87
CA GLU A 76 13.58 1.48 0.20
C GLU A 76 13.24 2.96 0.36
N LEU A 77 11.97 3.25 0.67
CA LEU A 77 11.46 4.57 0.96
C LEU A 77 10.74 4.52 2.30
N ASN A 78 11.34 5.09 3.34
CA ASN A 78 10.71 5.22 4.64
C ASN A 78 9.99 6.58 4.72
N ILE A 79 8.66 6.56 4.61
CA ILE A 79 7.83 7.76 4.66
C ILE A 79 7.27 7.90 6.08
N GLN A 80 7.76 8.89 6.81
CA GLN A 80 7.25 9.22 8.14
C GLN A 80 5.93 9.97 8.02
N THR A 81 4.82 9.26 8.21
CA THR A 81 3.48 9.87 8.31
C THR A 81 3.04 9.93 9.77
N SER A 82 2.23 10.93 10.12
CA SER A 82 2.02 11.31 11.52
C SER A 82 1.07 10.38 12.29
N ILE A 83 0.18 9.65 11.61
CA ILE A 83 -0.92 8.88 12.23
C ILE A 83 -1.31 7.69 11.33
N PHE A 84 -1.23 6.46 11.83
CA PHE A 84 -1.80 5.27 11.19
C PHE A 84 -3.31 5.11 11.50
N PRO A 85 -4.12 4.54 10.60
CA PRO A 85 -5.58 4.57 10.68
C PRO A 85 -6.23 3.56 11.65
N ASP A 86 -5.54 3.04 12.67
CA ASP A 86 -6.06 2.07 13.66
C ASP A 86 -7.37 2.47 14.38
N TYR A 87 -7.78 3.74 14.26
CA TYR A 87 -9.04 4.23 14.79
C TYR A 87 -10.28 3.62 14.13
N VAL A 88 -10.17 3.00 12.94
CA VAL A 88 -11.29 2.34 12.25
C VAL A 88 -11.90 1.21 13.08
N PHE A 89 -11.11 0.54 13.91
CA PHE A 89 -11.59 -0.54 14.78
C PHE A 89 -12.15 -0.07 16.13
N LYS A 90 -12.18 1.24 16.39
CA LYS A 90 -12.75 1.76 17.64
C LYS A 90 -14.27 1.68 17.62
N LYS A 91 -14.88 1.51 18.80
CA LYS A 91 -16.33 1.35 18.96
C LYS A 91 -17.14 2.56 18.52
N ASP A 92 -16.55 3.75 18.54
CA ASP A 92 -17.15 5.01 18.13
C ASP A 92 -16.93 5.33 16.64
N TYR A 93 -16.24 4.45 15.90
CA TYR A 93 -16.05 4.62 14.47
C TYR A 93 -17.38 4.49 13.73
N ARG A 94 -17.72 5.54 12.98
CA ARG A 94 -18.93 5.57 12.14
C ARG A 94 -18.60 5.03 10.76
N LEU A 95 -18.76 3.72 10.59
CA LEU A 95 -18.68 3.08 9.28
C LEU A 95 -19.90 3.51 8.43
N MET A 96 -19.64 4.01 7.23
CA MET A 96 -20.69 4.34 6.26
C MET A 96 -21.50 3.09 5.93
N SER A 97 -22.81 3.18 5.72
CA SER A 97 -23.57 1.99 5.29
C SER A 97 -23.29 1.67 3.82
N LEU A 98 -23.37 0.40 3.42
CA LEU A 98 -23.20 0.01 2.01
C LEU A 98 -24.16 0.74 1.03
N PRO A 99 -25.44 1.01 1.37
CA PRO A 99 -26.32 1.81 0.52
C PRO A 99 -25.85 3.26 0.36
N GLU A 100 -25.39 3.90 1.44
CA GLU A 100 -24.85 5.27 1.38
C GLU A 100 -23.55 5.32 0.58
N LEU A 101 -22.67 4.35 0.79
CA LEU A 101 -21.42 4.21 0.04
C LEU A 101 -21.69 4.03 -1.45
N ARG A 102 -22.68 3.21 -1.81
CA ARG A 102 -23.12 3.03 -3.20
C ARG A 102 -23.60 4.34 -3.80
N ALA A 103 -24.48 5.06 -3.11
CA ALA A 103 -24.97 6.35 -3.58
C ALA A 103 -23.83 7.36 -3.75
N TYR A 104 -22.84 7.35 -2.86
CA TYR A 104 -21.64 8.18 -2.98
C TYR A 104 -20.82 7.82 -4.23
N ILE A 105 -20.54 6.54 -4.46
CA ILE A 105 -19.76 6.07 -5.61
C ILE A 105 -20.50 6.38 -6.92
N ASP A 106 -21.82 6.17 -6.96
CA ASP A 106 -22.62 6.44 -8.16
C ASP A 106 -22.58 7.91 -8.54
N LYS A 107 -22.57 8.82 -7.54
CA LYS A 107 -22.51 10.27 -7.73
C LYS A 107 -21.10 10.77 -8.06
N ASN A 108 -20.08 10.32 -7.33
CA ASN A 108 -18.75 10.91 -7.38
C ASN A 108 -17.73 10.11 -8.20
N LYS A 109 -18.03 8.85 -8.55
CA LYS A 109 -17.15 7.93 -9.30
C LYS A 109 -15.81 7.60 -8.63
N HIS A 110 -15.66 7.88 -7.35
CA HIS A 110 -14.53 7.46 -6.51
C HIS A 110 -15.00 7.17 -5.08
N LEU A 111 -14.12 6.58 -4.27
CA LEU A 111 -14.40 6.32 -2.86
C LEU A 111 -14.33 7.62 -2.04
N PRO A 112 -15.07 7.72 -0.91
CA PRO A 112 -14.92 8.83 0.02
C PRO A 112 -13.46 9.00 0.46
N GLU A 113 -13.00 10.25 0.59
CA GLU A 113 -11.65 10.66 1.02
C GLU A 113 -10.51 10.30 0.06
N ILE A 114 -10.74 9.44 -0.94
CA ILE A 114 -9.79 9.19 -2.01
C ILE A 114 -9.96 10.29 -3.06
N PRO A 115 -8.88 10.96 -3.49
CA PRO A 115 -8.97 11.98 -4.54
C PRO A 115 -9.49 11.36 -5.83
N SER A 116 -10.21 12.18 -6.61
CA SER A 116 -10.61 11.79 -7.95
C SER A 116 -9.40 11.62 -8.87
N ALA A 117 -9.58 10.89 -9.98
CA ALA A 117 -8.51 10.74 -10.98
C ALA A 117 -8.03 12.10 -11.51
N HIS A 118 -8.96 13.03 -11.76
CA HIS A 118 -8.64 14.38 -12.20
C HIS A 118 -7.79 15.15 -11.17
N GLU A 119 -8.18 15.15 -9.90
CA GLU A 119 -7.42 15.82 -8.84
C GLU A 119 -6.03 15.21 -8.67
N ALA A 120 -5.90 13.89 -8.81
CA ALA A 120 -4.63 13.18 -8.73
C ALA A 120 -3.70 13.47 -9.92
N GLU A 121 -4.26 13.62 -11.13
CA GLU A 121 -3.51 13.99 -12.33
C GLU A 121 -3.01 15.44 -12.27
N GLU A 122 -3.84 16.37 -11.80
CA GLU A 122 -3.48 17.79 -11.73
C GLU A 122 -2.49 18.11 -10.61
N ASN A 123 -2.71 17.54 -9.42
CA ASN A 123 -1.97 17.93 -8.21
C ASN A 123 -0.90 16.91 -7.79
N GLY A 124 -0.87 15.75 -8.45
CA GLY A 124 -0.11 14.59 -7.98
C GLY A 124 -0.71 13.99 -6.70
N VAL A 125 -0.07 12.94 -6.18
CA VAL A 125 -0.48 12.28 -4.94
C VAL A 125 0.69 12.15 -3.97
N ASN A 126 0.45 12.47 -2.70
CA ASN A 126 1.41 12.15 -1.65
C ASN A 126 1.36 10.64 -1.37
N LEU A 127 2.46 9.94 -1.64
CA LEU A 127 2.53 8.49 -1.50
C LEU A 127 2.25 8.00 -0.06
N GLY A 128 2.70 8.75 0.95
CA GLY A 128 2.45 8.43 2.36
C GLY A 128 0.97 8.55 2.73
N GLU A 129 0.35 9.68 2.39
CA GLU A 129 -1.07 9.91 2.67
C GLU A 129 -1.97 8.96 1.87
N MET A 130 -1.62 8.67 0.60
CA MET A 130 -2.36 7.71 -0.21
C MET A 130 -2.30 6.30 0.40
N ASN A 131 -1.12 5.83 0.82
CA ASN A 131 -0.99 4.52 1.47
C ASN A 131 -1.78 4.44 2.78
N LYS A 132 -1.80 5.53 3.57
CA LYS A 132 -2.61 5.61 4.78
C LYS A 132 -4.11 5.55 4.48
N LEU A 133 -4.58 6.28 3.47
CA LEU A 133 -5.97 6.22 3.03
C LEU A 133 -6.35 4.83 2.51
N LEU A 134 -5.49 4.20 1.73
CA LEU A 134 -5.69 2.82 1.25
C LEU A 134 -5.81 1.85 2.42
N LEU A 135 -4.93 1.94 3.42
CA LEU A 135 -5.00 1.10 4.62
C LEU A 135 -6.34 1.29 5.35
N LYS A 136 -6.77 2.55 5.55
CA LYS A 136 -8.10 2.86 6.11
C LYS A 136 -9.22 2.15 5.32
N LYS A 137 -9.19 2.19 3.99
CA LYS A 137 -10.20 1.52 3.15
C LYS A 137 -10.14 0.00 3.23
N VAL A 138 -8.96 -0.59 3.42
CA VAL A 138 -8.80 -2.04 3.66
C VAL A 138 -9.42 -2.44 5.00
N GLU A 139 -9.23 -1.62 6.05
CA GLU A 139 -9.83 -1.85 7.36
C GLU A 139 -11.36 -1.72 7.32
N GLU A 140 -11.89 -0.68 6.67
CA GLU A 140 -13.34 -0.53 6.41
C GLU A 140 -13.91 -1.72 5.63
N LEU A 141 -13.21 -2.18 4.59
CA LEU A 141 -13.60 -3.37 3.82
C LEU A 141 -13.65 -4.62 4.69
N THR A 142 -12.69 -4.77 5.61
CA THR A 142 -12.65 -5.90 6.54
C THR A 142 -13.85 -5.87 7.49
N LEU A 143 -14.28 -4.70 7.97
CA LEU A 143 -15.50 -4.57 8.76
C LEU A 143 -16.74 -4.99 7.98
N TYR A 144 -16.89 -4.56 6.72
CA TYR A 144 -18.00 -5.01 5.88
C TYR A 144 -17.97 -6.53 5.64
N LEU A 145 -16.79 -7.12 5.47
CA LEU A 145 -16.65 -8.57 5.28
C LEU A 145 -17.05 -9.35 6.53
N ILE A 146 -16.67 -8.89 7.72
CA ILE A 146 -17.08 -9.49 9.00
C ILE A 146 -18.60 -9.44 9.15
N GLU A 147 -19.22 -8.30 8.84
CA GLU A 147 -20.68 -8.16 8.85
C GLU A 147 -21.34 -9.11 7.85
N LYS A 148 -20.80 -9.23 6.64
CA LYS A 148 -21.32 -10.13 5.61
C LYS A 148 -21.15 -11.61 5.96
N ASP A 149 -20.04 -12.01 6.56
CA ASP A 149 -19.86 -13.39 7.02
C ASP A 149 -20.92 -13.76 8.08
N LYS A 150 -21.22 -12.85 9.00
CA LYS A 150 -22.29 -13.03 9.98
C LYS A 150 -23.65 -13.22 9.30
N GLU A 151 -24.01 -12.34 8.35
CA GLU A 151 -25.25 -12.43 7.59
C GLU A 151 -25.36 -13.77 6.84
N VAL A 152 -24.29 -14.20 6.17
CA VAL A 152 -24.22 -15.47 5.45
C VAL A 152 -24.40 -16.66 6.39
N ASN A 153 -23.75 -16.64 7.56
CA ASN A 153 -23.86 -17.71 8.54
C ASN A 153 -25.25 -17.79 9.15
N ASP A 154 -25.90 -16.66 9.39
CA ASP A 154 -27.28 -16.63 9.87
C ASP A 154 -28.26 -17.11 8.78
N GLN A 155 -28.03 -16.74 7.51
CA GLN A 155 -28.82 -17.25 6.39
C GLN A 155 -28.65 -18.78 6.22
N LYS A 156 -27.43 -19.31 6.38
CA LYS A 156 -27.18 -20.76 6.35
C LYS A 156 -27.95 -21.50 7.44
N LYS A 157 -27.98 -20.97 8.66
CA LYS A 157 -28.77 -21.55 9.76
C LYS A 157 -30.27 -21.56 9.45
N ILE A 158 -30.78 -20.47 8.85
CA ILE A 158 -32.18 -20.40 8.42
C ILE A 158 -32.45 -21.44 7.33
N ASN A 159 -31.60 -21.53 6.32
CA ASN A 159 -31.73 -22.51 5.24
C ASN A 159 -31.72 -23.95 5.78
N GLN A 160 -30.84 -24.26 6.73
CA GLN A 160 -30.82 -25.58 7.36
C GLN A 160 -32.14 -25.88 8.08
N LYS A 161 -32.66 -24.93 8.87
CA LYS A 161 -33.96 -25.10 9.54
C LYS A 161 -35.12 -25.30 8.55
N LEU A 162 -35.06 -24.66 7.38
CA LEU A 162 -36.06 -24.84 6.34
C LEU A 162 -35.98 -26.24 5.72
N ILE A 163 -34.77 -26.72 5.42
CA ILE A 163 -34.53 -28.08 4.92
C ILE A 163 -35.07 -29.10 5.92
N ASP A 164 -34.71 -28.99 7.21
CA ASP A 164 -35.18 -29.92 8.25
C ASP A 164 -36.72 -29.96 8.35
N ARG A 165 -37.39 -28.82 8.16
CA ARG A 165 -38.86 -28.75 8.16
C ARG A 165 -39.47 -29.37 6.91
N LEU A 166 -38.84 -29.20 5.74
CA LEU A 166 -39.28 -29.83 4.49
C LEU A 166 -39.21 -31.35 4.62
N ASP A 167 -38.08 -31.89 5.10
CA ASP A 167 -37.90 -33.33 5.31
C ASP A 167 -38.96 -33.91 6.25
N ALA A 168 -39.24 -33.22 7.36
CA ALA A 168 -40.27 -33.64 8.31
C ALA A 168 -41.69 -33.62 7.71
N LEU A 169 -41.98 -32.69 6.79
CA LEU A 169 -43.26 -32.64 6.10
C LEU A 169 -43.36 -33.74 5.02
N GLU A 170 -42.31 -33.98 4.26
CA GLU A 170 -42.26 -35.06 3.26
C GLU A 170 -42.48 -36.44 3.90
N GLN A 171 -41.86 -36.70 5.05
CA GLN A 171 -42.10 -37.93 5.80
C GLN A 171 -43.57 -38.09 6.25
N LYS A 172 -44.21 -37.00 6.70
CA LYS A 172 -45.63 -37.01 7.07
C LYS A 172 -46.54 -37.29 5.87
N VAL A 173 -46.24 -36.72 4.70
CA VAL A 173 -46.99 -36.98 3.46
C VAL A 173 -46.84 -38.45 3.03
N ASN A 174 -45.62 -38.99 3.05
CA ASN A 174 -45.36 -40.37 2.63
C ASN A 174 -46.05 -41.40 3.54
N THR A 175 -46.01 -41.18 4.86
CA THR A 175 -46.70 -42.04 5.83
C THR A 175 -48.22 -41.99 5.71
N ALA A 176 -48.79 -40.80 5.42
CA ALA A 176 -50.23 -40.66 5.17
C ALA A 176 -50.69 -41.35 3.87
N THR A 177 -49.85 -41.40 2.84
CA THR A 177 -50.17 -42.02 1.55
C THR A 177 -50.03 -43.56 1.56
N THR A 178 -49.30 -44.12 2.54
CA THR A 178 -49.03 -45.56 2.66
C THR A 178 -50.05 -46.30 3.56
N GLN A 179 -51.02 -45.60 4.18
CA GLN A 179 -52.08 -46.26 4.95
C GLN A 179 -52.94 -47.14 4.02
N PRO A 180 -53.12 -48.45 4.30
CA PRO A 180 -53.86 -49.33 3.42
C PRO A 180 -55.32 -48.87 3.36
N ILE A 181 -55.82 -48.70 2.14
CA ILE A 181 -57.24 -48.49 1.87
C ILE A 181 -57.95 -49.70 2.47
N LEU A 182 -58.58 -49.51 3.63
CA LEU A 182 -59.46 -50.50 4.24
C LEU A 182 -60.58 -50.76 3.22
N LYS A 183 -60.45 -51.88 2.48
CA LYS A 183 -61.51 -52.42 1.65
C LYS A 183 -62.62 -52.85 2.60
N HIS A 184 -63.63 -52.00 2.75
CA HIS A 184 -64.96 -52.40 3.20
C HIS A 184 -65.68 -53.16 2.09
#